data_AF-A0A3N0C422-F1
#
_entry.id   AF-A0A3N0C422-F1
#
_cell.length_a   1.000
_cell.length_b   1.000
_cell.length_c   1.000
_cell.angle_alpha   90.00
_cell.angle_beta   90.00
_cell.angle_gamma   90.00
#
_symmetry.space_group_name_H-M   'P 1'
#
loop_
_entity.id
_entity.type
_entity.pdbx_description
1 polymer ?
#
loop_
_entity_poly.entity_id
_entity_poly.type
_entity_poly.pdbx_seq_one_letter_code
_entity_poly.pdbx_strand_id
1 'polypeptide(L)'
;MSTHQDIPVVKCPGREEGTAEVHDLCAGAGPTGRWAHVGSRRTGASEAGMATAEYAIATLAAVGFAGVLVFIMRSDEVRGFLLNLIRAALALP
;
A
#
# COMPACT_ATOMS: atom_id res chain seq x y z
N MET A 1 -13.23 48.36 2.90
CA MET A 1 -13.75 47.32 1.99
C MET A 1 -12.56 46.56 1.40
N SER A 2 -12.47 45.28 1.77
CA SER A 2 -11.62 44.18 1.25
C SER A 2 -10.15 44.40 0.92
N THR A 3 -9.29 43.93 1.82
CA THR A 3 -7.92 43.47 1.52
C THR A 3 -7.98 42.07 0.92
N HIS A 4 -7.77 41.95 -0.39
CA HIS A 4 -7.59 40.68 -1.10
C HIS A 4 -6.18 40.16 -0.79
N GLN A 5 -6.04 39.19 0.12
CA GLN A 5 -4.77 38.50 0.37
C GLN A 5 -4.65 37.35 -0.62
N ASP A 6 -3.72 37.47 -1.57
CA ASP A 6 -3.32 36.38 -2.46
C ASP A 6 -2.47 35.36 -1.68
N ILE A 7 -3.01 34.14 -1.52
CA ILE A 7 -2.26 33.01 -0.97
C ILE A 7 -1.33 32.48 -2.07
N PRO A 8 0.00 32.40 -1.85
CA PRO A 8 0.89 31.79 -2.84
C PRO A 8 0.66 30.27 -2.86
N VAL A 9 0.17 29.78 -4.00
CA VAL A 9 0.08 28.34 -4.26
C VAL A 9 1.51 27.77 -4.27
N VAL A 10 1.79 26.87 -3.32
CA VAL A 10 3.07 26.14 -3.28
C VAL A 10 3.11 25.24 -4.51
N LYS A 11 3.95 25.62 -5.47
CA LYS A 11 4.31 24.79 -6.62
C LYS A 11 5.16 23.62 -6.12
N CYS A 12 4.54 22.46 -5.90
CA CYS A 12 5.30 21.24 -5.66
C CYS A 12 6.17 20.95 -6.90
N PRO A 13 7.50 20.81 -6.77
CA PRO A 13 8.35 20.41 -7.87
C PRO A 13 7.98 19.00 -8.33
N GLY A 14 7.90 18.84 -9.66
CA GLY A 14 7.48 17.63 -10.33
C GLY A 14 8.32 16.44 -9.86
N ARG A 15 7.61 15.36 -9.54
CA ARG A 15 8.17 14.03 -9.31
C ARG A 15 9.00 13.67 -10.53
N GLU A 16 10.31 13.55 -10.35
CA GLU A 16 11.22 13.04 -11.36
C GLU A 16 10.71 11.67 -11.80
N GLU A 17 10.19 11.62 -13.01
CA GLU A 17 9.93 10.41 -13.76
C GLU A 17 11.28 9.79 -14.05
N GLY A 18 11.73 8.93 -13.14
CA GLY A 18 12.72 7.91 -13.47
C GLY A 18 12.12 7.11 -14.61
N THR A 19 12.60 7.37 -15.83
CA THR A 19 12.31 6.60 -17.03
C THR A 19 12.82 5.19 -16.82
N ALA A 20 12.02 4.36 -16.14
CA ALA A 20 12.12 2.93 -16.28
C ALA A 20 11.79 2.66 -17.75
N GLU A 21 12.84 2.44 -18.53
CA GLU A 21 12.81 1.94 -19.89
C GLU A 21 12.10 0.58 -19.87
N VAL A 22 10.77 0.61 -19.86
CA VAL A 22 9.95 -0.54 -20.22
C VAL A 22 10.09 -0.68 -21.71
N HIS A 23 10.98 -1.59 -22.09
CA HIS A 23 11.11 -2.06 -23.46
C HIS A 23 9.81 -2.79 -23.82
N ASP A 24 8.81 -2.05 -24.31
CA ASP A 24 7.63 -2.62 -24.94
C ASP A 24 8.10 -3.32 -26.22
N LEU A 25 8.45 -4.60 -26.10
CA LEU A 25 8.67 -5.45 -27.24
C LEU A 25 7.33 -5.61 -27.95
N CYS A 26 7.21 -4.88 -29.06
CA CYS A 26 6.17 -5.06 -30.06
C CYS A 26 6.15 -6.54 -30.48
N ALA A 27 5.15 -7.28 -30.00
CA ALA A 27 4.94 -8.67 -30.33
C ALA A 27 4.58 -8.78 -31.83
N GLY A 28 5.60 -9.15 -32.62
CA GLY A 28 5.49 -9.38 -34.05
C GLY A 28 4.46 -10.47 -34.37
N ALA A 29 3.59 -10.15 -35.33
CA ALA A 29 2.56 -11.03 -35.84
C ALA A 29 3.14 -12.26 -36.57
N GLY A 30 2.75 -13.45 -36.13
CA GLY A 30 2.79 -14.68 -36.93
C GLY A 30 1.36 -15.16 -37.20
N PRO A 31 0.96 -15.47 -38.44
CA PRO A 31 -0.42 -15.85 -38.74
C PRO A 31 -0.58 -17.37 -38.72
N THR A 32 -0.91 -17.97 -37.58
CA THR A 32 -1.69 -19.24 -37.52
C THR A 32 -2.12 -19.53 -36.07
N GLY A 33 -3.43 -19.67 -35.84
CA GLY A 33 -3.97 -20.16 -34.57
C GLY A 33 -5.06 -19.28 -33.98
N ARG A 34 -6.28 -19.41 -34.52
CA ARG A 34 -7.50 -18.80 -34.00
C ARG A 34 -7.89 -19.46 -32.67
N TRP A 35 -7.35 -18.96 -31.58
CA TRP A 35 -7.95 -19.10 -30.25
C TRP A 35 -8.70 -17.80 -29.99
N ALA A 36 -10.02 -17.86 -30.12
CA ALA A 36 -10.88 -16.76 -29.73
C ALA A 36 -10.65 -16.51 -28.23
N HIS A 37 -9.89 -15.46 -27.91
CA HIS A 37 -9.79 -14.91 -26.56
C HIS A 37 -11.19 -14.47 -26.12
N VAL A 38 -11.92 -15.39 -25.51
CA VAL A 38 -13.09 -15.07 -24.69
C VAL A 38 -12.57 -14.33 -23.47
N GLY A 39 -12.88 -13.04 -23.43
CA GLY A 39 -13.01 -12.27 -22.20
C GLY A 39 -11.72 -11.89 -21.50
N SER A 40 -11.06 -10.83 -21.97
CA SER A 40 -10.40 -9.90 -21.04
C SER A 40 -10.50 -8.47 -21.58
N ARG A 41 -11.69 -7.89 -21.45
CA ARG A 41 -11.88 -6.43 -21.58
C ARG A 41 -12.10 -5.83 -20.20
N ARG A 42 -11.06 -5.71 -19.38
CA ARG A 42 -11.01 -4.77 -18.23
C ARG A 42 -9.56 -4.39 -17.90
N THR A 43 -8.82 -3.81 -18.86
CA THR A 43 -7.49 -3.24 -18.57
C THR A 43 -7.51 -1.73 -18.35
N GLY A 44 -8.50 -1.00 -18.90
CA GLY A 44 -8.52 0.47 -18.77
C GLY A 44 -9.01 1.06 -17.43
N ALA A 45 -9.76 0.30 -16.63
CA ALA A 45 -10.21 0.74 -15.29
C ALA A 45 -9.34 0.18 -14.15
N SER A 46 -8.43 -0.74 -14.47
CA SER A 46 -7.58 -1.40 -13.49
C SER A 46 -6.47 -0.48 -12.99
N GLU A 47 -5.92 0.38 -13.85
CA GLU A 47 -4.81 1.29 -13.50
C GLU A 47 -5.25 2.36 -12.49
N ALA A 48 -6.43 2.94 -12.66
CA ALA A 48 -6.96 3.97 -11.74
C ALA A 48 -7.30 3.41 -10.34
N GLY A 49 -7.67 2.13 -10.24
CA GLY A 49 -8.00 1.46 -8.97
C GLY A 49 -6.87 0.63 -8.36
N MET A 50 -5.79 0.37 -9.11
CA MET A 50 -4.67 -0.46 -8.65
C MET A 50 -3.97 0.15 -7.43
N ALA A 51 -3.74 1.46 -7.43
CA ALA A 51 -3.10 2.13 -6.29
C ALA A 51 -3.92 1.96 -5.00
N THR A 52 -5.24 2.20 -5.02
CA THR A 52 -6.08 2.04 -3.83
C THR A 52 -6.20 0.58 -3.38
N ALA A 53 -6.24 -0.38 -4.33
CA ALA A 53 -6.26 -1.80 -4.01
C ALA A 53 -4.94 -2.28 -3.40
N GLU A 54 -3.80 -1.79 -3.90
CA GLU A 54 -2.48 -2.12 -3.38
C GLU A 54 -2.32 -1.71 -1.92
N TYR A 55 -2.66 -0.46 -1.59
CA TYR A 55 -2.64 0.00 -0.20
C TYR A 55 -3.61 -0.78 0.68
N ALA A 56 -4.78 -1.15 0.17
CA ALA A 56 -5.75 -1.95 0.91
C ALA A 56 -5.19 -3.35 1.24
N ILE A 57 -4.58 -4.03 0.27
CA ILE A 57 -3.97 -5.35 0.47
C ILE A 57 -2.77 -5.26 1.41
N ALA A 58 -1.90 -4.27 1.26
CA ALA A 58 -0.77 -4.04 2.16
C ALA A 58 -1.24 -3.82 3.61
N THR A 59 -2.29 -3.02 3.80
CA THR A 59 -2.88 -2.78 5.12
C THR A 59 -3.49 -4.06 5.69
N LEU A 60 -4.24 -4.82 4.90
CA LEU A 60 -4.83 -6.08 5.34
C LEU A 60 -3.76 -7.12 5.70
N ALA A 61 -2.68 -7.19 4.95
CA ALA A 61 -1.53 -8.05 5.26
C ALA A 61 -0.88 -7.65 6.60
N ALA A 62 -0.64 -6.35 6.81
CA ALA A 62 -0.09 -5.83 8.06
C ALA A 62 -1.02 -6.08 9.26
N VAL A 63 -2.33 -5.87 9.09
CA VAL A 63 -3.34 -6.16 10.12
C VAL A 63 -3.41 -7.64 10.42
N GLY A 64 -3.30 -8.52 9.43
CA GLY A 64 -3.22 -9.97 9.63
C GLY A 64 -2.02 -10.38 10.48
N PHE A 65 -0.84 -9.82 10.19
CA PHE A 65 0.36 -10.00 11.00
C PHE A 65 0.18 -9.48 12.44
N ALA A 66 -0.37 -8.27 12.60
CA ALA A 66 -0.68 -7.71 13.91
C ALA A 66 -1.69 -8.57 14.69
N GLY A 67 -2.65 -9.19 14.01
CA GLY A 67 -3.61 -10.13 14.61
C GLY A 67 -2.92 -11.33 15.26
N VAL A 68 -1.90 -11.89 14.61
CA VAL A 68 -1.09 -12.98 15.21
C VAL A 68 -0.32 -12.48 16.43
N LEU A 69 0.28 -11.29 16.36
CA LEU A 69 0.98 -10.71 17.52
C LEU A 69 0.03 -10.49 18.70
N VAL A 70 -1.17 -9.95 18.45
CA VAL A 70 -2.22 -9.78 19.48
C VAL A 70 -2.65 -11.12 20.07
N PHE A 71 -2.76 -12.16 19.25
CA PHE A 71 -3.06 -13.51 19.73
C PHE A 71 -1.99 -14.02 20.69
N ILE A 72 -0.71 -13.85 20.35
CA ILE A 72 0.41 -14.21 21.23
C ILE A 72 0.37 -13.40 22.54
N MET A 73 0.09 -12.10 22.46
CA MET A 73 -0.01 -11.21 23.63
C MET A 73 -1.18 -11.57 24.56
N ARG A 74 -2.20 -12.29 24.07
CA ARG A 74 -3.35 -12.71 24.86
C ARG A 74 -3.05 -13.92 25.76
N SER A 75 -1.94 -14.61 25.54
CA SER A 75 -1.49 -15.71 26.41
C SER A 75 -1.18 -15.21 27.82
N ASP A 76 -1.57 -15.98 28.84
CA ASP A 76 -1.38 -15.62 30.25
C ASP A 76 0.09 -15.48 30.64
N GLU A 77 0.97 -16.33 30.08
CA GLU A 77 2.41 -16.28 30.33
C GLU A 77 3.03 -14.99 29.79
N VAL A 78 2.73 -14.65 28.53
CA VAL A 78 3.23 -13.44 27.86
C VAL A 78 2.67 -12.18 28.54
N ARG A 79 1.37 -12.19 28.86
CA ARG A 79 0.72 -11.08 29.56
C ARG A 79 1.33 -10.88 30.94
N GLY A 80 1.59 -11.95 31.69
CA GLY A 80 2.25 -11.89 32.99
C GLY A 80 3.65 -11.28 32.90
N PHE A 81 4.45 -11.71 31.91
CA PHE A 81 5.78 -11.17 31.66
C PHE A 81 5.74 -9.66 31.35
N LEU A 82 4.87 -9.23 30.44
CA LEU A 82 4.72 -7.81 30.08
C LEU A 82 4.29 -6.96 31.28
N LEU A 83 3.34 -7.44 32.08
CA LEU A 83 2.90 -6.73 33.29
C LEU A 83 4.03 -6.61 34.30
N ASN A 84 4.87 -7.63 34.46
CA ASN A 84 6.03 -7.56 35.34
C ASN A 84 7.05 -6.52 34.85
N LEU A 85 7.34 -6.50 33.54
CA LEU A 85 8.24 -5.52 32.93
C LEU A 85 7.71 -4.08 33.10
N ILE A 86 6.41 -3.88 32.88
CA ILE A 86 5.77 -2.57 33.06
C ILE A 86 5.83 -2.14 34.52
N ARG A 87 5.55 -3.03 35.48
CA ARG A 87 5.67 -2.72 36.92
C ARG A 87 7.10 -2.37 37.30
N ALA A 88 8.09 -3.10 36.79
CA ALA A 88 9.50 -2.81 37.04
C ALA A 88 9.91 -1.45 36.46
N ALA A 89 9.41 -1.09 35.27
CA ALA A 89 9.70 0.19 34.62
C ALA A 89 8.98 1.38 35.29
N LEU A 90 7.77 1.17 35.82
CA LEU A 90 6.97 2.20 36.49
C LEU A 90 7.26 2.32 37.99
N ALA A 91 7.87 1.32 38.59
CA ALA A 91 8.49 1.45 39.90
C ALA A 91 9.77 2.27 39.74
N LEU A 92 9.61 3.57 39.46
CA LEU A 92 10.64 4.52 39.84
C LEU A 92 10.71 4.50 41.37
N PRO A 93 11.91 4.41 41.98
CA PRO A 93 12.06 4.64 43.41
C PRO A 93 11.55 6.04 43.81
#